data_AF-A0A1P8YF91-F1
#
_entry.id   AF-A0A1P8YF91-F1
#
_cell.length_a   1.000
_cell.length_b   1.000
_cell.length_c   1.000
_cell.angle_alpha   90.00
_cell.angle_beta   90.00
_cell.angle_gamma   90.00
#
_symmetry.space_group_name_H-M   'P 1'
#
loop_
_entity.id
_entity.type
_entity.pdbx_description
1 polymer ?
#
loop_
_entity_poly.entity_id
_entity_poly.type
_entity_poly.pdbx_seq_one_letter_code
_entity_poly.pdbx_strand_id
1 'polypeptide(L)' 'MGHATALTPTLGPTIRGLADLAPRTLGLMHGPAYTGDCAGALRELAAAYEERLEAEGERLRGQG' A
#
# COMPACT_ATOMS: atom_id res chain seq x y z
N MET A 1 -2.79 15.61 2.72
CA MET A 1 -4.10 15.45 2.07
C MET A 1 -3.98 14.21 1.18
N GLY A 2 -4.40 13.04 1.67
CA GLY A 2 -4.38 11.81 0.89
C GLY A 2 -5.77 11.57 0.31
N HIS A 3 -5.87 11.30 -0.99
CA HIS A 3 -7.12 10.86 -1.60
C HIS A 3 -7.58 9.55 -0.95
N ALA A 4 -8.90 9.35 -0.87
CA ALA A 4 -9.48 8.12 -0.36
C ALA A 4 -9.05 6.93 -1.24
N THR A 5 -8.18 6.07 -0.69
CA THR A 5 -7.87 4.77 -1.28
C THR A 5 -8.90 3.77 -0.75
N ALA A 6 -9.56 3.05 -1.66
CA ALA A 6 -10.42 1.95 -1.27
C ALA A 6 -9.57 0.86 -0.59
N LEU A 7 -9.85 0.55 0.68
CA LEU A 7 -9.21 -0.55 1.40
C LEU A 7 -9.86 -1.87 1.00
N THR A 8 -9.13 -2.69 0.24
CA THR A 8 -9.58 -4.02 -0.19
C THR A 8 -8.60 -5.10 0.26
N PRO A 9 -9.06 -6.34 0.50
CA PRO A 9 -8.17 -7.45 0.87
C PRO A 9 -7.10 -7.78 -0.19
N THR A 10 -7.30 -7.37 -1.44
CA THR A 10 -6.36 -7.60 -2.54
C THR A 10 -5.28 -6.53 -2.66
N LEU A 11 -5.40 -5.40 -1.95
CA LEU A 11 -4.50 -4.26 -2.08
C LEU A 11 -3.05 -4.60 -1.69
N GLY A 12 -2.85 -5.14 -0.48
CA GLY A 12 -1.54 -5.58 0.00
C GLY A 12 -0.86 -6.60 -0.92
N PRO A 13 -1.51 -7.72 -1.26
CA PRO A 13 -0.98 -8.71 -2.21
C PRO A 13 -0.60 -8.13 -3.57
N THR A 14 -1.42 -7.22 -4.10
CA THR A 14 -1.15 -6.58 -5.40
C THR A 14 0.13 -5.74 -5.34
N ILE A 15 0.30 -4.92 -4.29
CA ILE A 15 1.50 -4.09 -4.11
C ILE A 15 2.75 -4.96 -3.90
N ARG A 16 2.63 -6.08 -3.17
CA ARG A 16 3.74 -7.05 -3.02
C ARG A 16 4.14 -7.66 -4.37
N GLY A 17 3.18 -8.02 -5.20
CA GLY A 17 3.46 -8.49 -6.56
C GLY A 17 4.20 -7.46 -7.42
N LEU A 18 3.92 -6.16 -7.24
CA LEU A 18 4.69 -5.10 -7.90
C LEU A 18 6.13 -5.02 -7.37
N ALA A 19 6.34 -5.22 -6.07
CA ALA A 19 7.68 -5.23 -5.48
C ALA A 19 8.55 -6.38 -6.02
N ASP A 20 7.94 -7.53 -6.32
CA ASP A 20 8.63 -8.71 -6.86
C ASP A 20 9.12 -8.49 -8.30
N LEU A 21 8.60 -7.48 -9.01
CA LEU A 21 9.13 -7.06 -10.32
C LEU A 21 10.46 -6.27 -10.23
N ALA A 22 10.95 -6.02 -9.01
CA ALA A 22 12.18 -5.28 -8.73
C ALA A 22 12.29 -3.94 -9.49
N PRO A 23 11.30 -3.03 -9.35
CA PRO A 23 11.34 -1.74 -10.02
C PRO A 23 12.54 -0.92 -9.55
N ARG A 24 13.12 -0.13 -10.45
CA ARG A 24 14.23 0.79 -10.13
C ARG A 24 13.80 2.23 -9.93
N THR A 25 12.62 2.58 -10.45
CA THR A 25 12.03 3.90 -10.35
C THR A 25 10.51 3.76 -10.22
N LEU A 26 9.90 4.51 -9.29
CA LEU A 26 8.45 4.61 -9.13
C LEU A 26 7.95 5.94 -9.67
N GLY A 27 7.02 5.87 -10.63
CA GLY A 27 6.24 7.03 -11.07
C GLY A 27 5.05 7.23 -10.15
N LEU A 28 5.14 8.20 -9.23
CA LEU A 28 4.05 8.52 -8.33
C LEU A 28 2.98 9.35 -9.05
N MET A 29 1.70 9.12 -8.74
CA MET A 29 0.60 9.91 -9.30
C MET A 29 0.66 11.39 -8.89
N HIS A 30 1.25 11.67 -7.72
CA HIS A 30 1.48 13.01 -7.22
C HIS A 30 2.90 13.13 -6.69
N GLY A 31 3.64 14.12 -7.21
CA GLY A 31 5.02 14.38 -6.83
C GLY A 31 6.04 13.84 -7.83
N PRO A 32 7.33 13.99 -7.52
CA PRO A 32 8.42 13.55 -8.38
C PRO A 32 8.52 12.01 -8.41
N ALA A 33 9.12 11.49 -9.47
CA ALA A 33 9.50 10.08 -9.52
C ALA A 33 10.52 9.76 -8.42
N TYR A 34 10.42 8.57 -7.84
CA TYR A 34 11.35 8.08 -6.82
C TYR A 34 12.28 7.05 -7.43
N THR A 35 13.60 7.20 -7.25
CA THR A 35 14.62 6.23 -7.64
C THR A 35 15.42 5.86 -6.40
N GLY A 36 15.51 4.56 -6.10
CA GLY A 36 16.07 4.06 -4.84
C GLY A 36 15.59 2.63 -4.56
N ASP A 37 15.40 2.28 -3.29
CA ASP A 37 14.85 0.99 -2.88
C ASP A 37 13.33 0.94 -3.10
N CYS A 38 12.93 0.83 -4.36
CA CYS A 38 11.53 0.83 -4.74
C CYS A 38 10.81 -0.44 -4.29
N ALA A 39 11.50 -1.58 -4.27
CA ALA A 39 10.94 -2.83 -3.77
C ALA A 39 10.68 -2.75 -2.26
N GLY A 40 11.61 -2.18 -1.48
CA GLY A 40 11.41 -1.88 -0.06
C GLY A 40 10.24 -0.94 0.16
N ALA A 41 10.21 0.19 -0.55
CA ALA A 41 9.12 1.16 -0.45
C ALA A 41 7.73 0.55 -0.75
N LEU A 42 7.63 -0.33 -1.75
CA LEU A 42 6.38 -1.05 -2.06
C LEU A 42 6.01 -2.05 -0.96
N ARG A 43 6.98 -2.77 -0.38
CA ARG A 43 6.73 -3.71 0.73
C ARG A 43 6.24 -2.98 1.98
N GLU A 44 6.84 -1.85 2.31
CA GLU A 44 6.39 -0.98 3.41
C GLU A 44 4.99 -0.43 3.17
N LEU A 45 4.71 0.03 1.94
CA LEU A 45 3.38 0.51 1.56
C LEU A 45 2.31 -0.59 1.69
N ALA A 46 2.63 -1.82 1.27
CA ALA A 46 1.74 -2.97 1.41
C ALA A 46 1.41 -3.24 2.88
N ALA A 47 2.43 -3.27 3.74
CA ALA A 47 2.26 -3.50 5.19
C ALA A 47 1.39 -2.40 5.83
N ALA A 48 1.62 -1.14 5.47
CA ALA A 48 0.83 -0.02 6.01
C ALA A 48 -0.65 -0.09 5.60
N TYR A 49 -0.97 -0.56 4.40
CA TYR A 49 -2.36 -0.77 3.99
C TYR A 49 -3.01 -1.99 4.63
N GLU A 50 -2.25 -3.05 4.87
CA GLU A 50 -2.72 -4.25 5.58
C GLU A 50 -3.08 -3.90 7.03
N GLU A 51 -2.25 -3.14 7.74
CA GLU A 51 -2.53 -2.64 9.10
C GLU A 51 -3.82 -1.81 9.14
N ARG A 52 -4.00 -0.90 8.17
CA ARG A 52 -5.22 -0.09 8.07
C ARG A 52 -6.47 -0.93 7.78
N LEU A 53 -6.35 -1.95 6.94
CA LEU A 53 -7.46 -2.85 6.63
C LEU A 53 -7.86 -3.67 7.86
N GLU A 54 -6.87 -4.16 8.62
CA GLU A 54 -7.10 -4.87 9.88
C GLU A 54 -7.80 -3.97 10.89
N ALA A 55 -7.27 -2.77 11.14
CA ALA A 55 -7.86 -1.80 12.05
C ALA A 55 -9.30 -1.41 11.65
N GLU A 56 -9.58 -1.25 10.35
CA GLU A 56 -10.94 -0.99 9.88
C GLU A 56 -11.87 -2.19 10.08
N GLY A 57 -11.37 -3.41 9.86
CA GLY A 57 -12.10 -4.64 10.15
C GLY A 57 -12.45 -4.78 11.64
N GLU A 58 -11.51 -4.46 12.54
CA GLU A 58 -11.75 -4.41 13.98
C GLU A 58 -12.80 -3.36 14.34
N ARG A 59 -12.68 -2.15 13.77
CA ARG A 59 -13.64 -1.06 13.98
C ARG A 59 -15.05 -1.50 13.61
N LEU A 60 -15.24 -2.15 12.46
CA LEU A 60 -16.54 -2.63 12.01
C LEU A 60 -17.10 -3.73 12.92
N ARG A 61 -16.25 -4.63 13.44
CA ARG A 61 -16.67 -5.69 14.38
C ARG A 61 -17.03 -5.16 15.76
N GLY A 62 -16.37 -4.10 16.24
CA GLY A 62 -16.64 -3.48 17.54
C GLY A 62 -17.84 -2.51 17.56
N GLN A 63 -18.43 -2.23 16.40
CA GLN A 63 -19.65 -1.42 16.25
C GLN A 63 -20.93 -2.28 16.20
N GLY A 64 -20.82 -3.59 16.42
CA GLY A 64 -21.93 -4.56 16.41
C GLY A 64 -22.52 -4.83 17.79
#